data_AF-A0A702FCJ8-F1
#
_entry.id   AF-A0A702FCJ8-F1
#
_cell.length_a   1.000
_cell.length_b   1.000
_cell.length_c   1.000
_cell.angle_alpha   90.00
_cell.angle_beta   90.00
_cell.angle_gamma   90.00
#
_symmetry.space_group_name_H-M   'P 1'
#
loop_
_entity.id
_entity.type
_entity.pdbx_description
1 polymer ?
#
loop_
_entity_poly.entity_id
_entity_poly.type
_entity_poly.pdbx_seq_one_letter_code
_entity_poly.pdbx_strand_id
1 'polypeptide(L)'
;MKYLPNILWDIALAVLFAAGISLHLTGAITALHIIFWLVAVIGLLAHSLPDVKKKVAKDYTHCPLLWRAYDLISDIAFVAASVWLDWGILAAFMLMRISAKQVFYHEQEKRLKEHAA
;
A
#
# COMPACT_ATOMS: atom_id res chain seq x y z
N MET A 1 -7.77 -16.90 -4.24
CA MET A 1 -7.67 -16.61 -2.80
C MET A 1 -6.46 -15.75 -2.39
N LYS A 2 -5.35 -15.75 -3.16
CA LYS A 2 -4.12 -14.98 -2.85
C LYS A 2 -4.34 -13.49 -2.51
N TYR A 3 -5.31 -12.84 -3.15
CA TYR A 3 -5.56 -11.40 -3.01
C TYR A 3 -6.65 -11.02 -2.02
N LEU A 4 -7.45 -12.01 -1.59
CA LEU A 4 -8.59 -11.78 -0.68
C LEU A 4 -8.18 -11.11 0.64
N PRO A 5 -7.06 -11.48 1.29
CA PRO A 5 -6.64 -10.80 2.52
C PRO A 5 -6.41 -9.30 2.35
N ASN A 6 -5.84 -8.86 1.22
CA ASN A 6 -5.60 -7.44 0.97
C ASN A 6 -6.91 -6.68 0.76
N ILE A 7 -7.86 -7.27 0.04
CA ILE A 7 -9.19 -6.65 -0.15
C ILE A 7 -9.91 -6.51 1.19
N LEU A 8 -9.90 -7.56 2.02
CA LEU A 8 -10.52 -7.51 3.36
C LEU A 8 -9.86 -6.46 4.25
N TRP A 9 -8.54 -6.32 4.16
CA TRP A 9 -7.80 -5.28 4.87
C TRP A 9 -8.22 -3.88 4.42
N ASP A 10 -8.29 -3.63 3.11
CA ASP A 10 -8.72 -2.34 2.57
C ASP A 10 -10.15 -1.99 3.00
N ILE A 11 -11.07 -2.97 2.98
CA ILE A 11 -12.44 -2.81 3.46
C ILE A 11 -12.45 -2.49 4.97
N ALA A 12 -11.66 -3.19 5.78
CA ALA A 12 -11.58 -2.93 7.21
C ALA A 12 -11.11 -1.49 7.50
N LEU A 13 -10.10 -1.00 6.77
CA LEU A 13 -9.62 0.38 6.89
C LEU A 13 -10.68 1.39 6.45
N ALA A 14 -11.37 1.13 5.34
CA ALA A 14 -12.44 1.99 4.84
C ALA A 14 -13.62 2.07 5.81
N VAL A 15 -14.03 0.94 6.41
CA VAL A 15 -15.08 0.90 7.44
C VAL A 15 -14.65 1.64 8.70
N LEU A 16 -13.39 1.45 9.15
CA LEU A 16 -12.87 2.17 10.31
C LEU A 16 -12.83 3.68 10.05
N PHE A 17 -12.48 4.09 8.83
CA PHE A 17 -12.48 5.50 8.41
C PHE A 17 -13.89 6.07 8.42
N ALA A 18 -14.84 5.38 7.78
CA ALA A 18 -16.24 5.79 7.75
C ALA A 18 -16.82 5.88 9.18
N ALA A 19 -16.55 4.90 10.05
CA ALA A 19 -16.97 4.92 11.44
C ALA A 19 -16.33 6.09 12.22
N GLY A 20 -15.04 6.35 12.02
CA GLY A 20 -14.33 7.46 12.65
C GLY A 20 -14.97 8.82 12.35
N ILE A 21 -15.38 9.03 11.09
CA ILE A 21 -16.04 10.26 10.65
C ILE A 21 -17.51 10.30 11.07
N SER A 22 -18.30 9.30 10.70
CA SER A 22 -19.75 9.31 10.89
C SER A 22 -20.18 9.22 12.36
N LEU A 23 -19.38 8.55 13.21
CA LEU A 23 -19.67 8.40 14.64
C LEU A 23 -18.82 9.33 15.51
N HIS A 24 -18.04 10.24 14.90
CA HIS A 24 -17.13 11.16 15.59
C HIS A 24 -16.16 10.45 16.57
N LEU A 25 -15.73 9.24 16.23
CA LEU A 25 -14.84 8.44 17.05
C LEU A 25 -13.39 8.86 16.82
N THR A 26 -12.93 9.86 17.60
CA THR A 26 -11.55 10.38 17.52
C THR A 26 -10.50 9.29 17.66
N GLY A 27 -10.72 8.31 18.54
CA GLY A 27 -9.83 7.16 18.70
C GLY A 27 -9.66 6.32 17.43
N ALA A 28 -10.70 6.19 16.60
CA ALA A 28 -10.63 5.46 15.33
C ALA A 28 -9.77 6.21 14.30
N ILE A 29 -9.91 7.54 14.25
CA ILE A 29 -9.09 8.40 13.38
C ILE A 29 -7.62 8.38 13.83
N THR A 30 -7.34 8.41 15.13
CA THR A 30 -5.98 8.26 15.67
C THR A 30 -5.38 6.90 15.34
N ALA A 31 -6.16 5.81 15.48
CA ALA A 31 -5.71 4.46 15.13
C ALA A 31 -5.35 4.36 13.63
N LEU A 32 -6.18 4.92 12.75
CA LEU A 32 -5.90 4.99 11.31
C LEU A 32 -4.63 5.76 11.01
N HIS A 33 -4.41 6.90 11.66
CA HIS A 33 -3.19 7.69 11.48
C HIS A 33 -1.94 6.85 11.79
N ILE A 34 -1.95 6.14 12.91
CA ILE A 34 -0.83 5.28 13.33
C ILE A 34 -0.63 4.11 12.35
N ILE A 35 -1.72 3.44 11.96
CA ILE A 35 -1.66 2.31 11.01
C ILE A 35 -1.07 2.77 9.68
N PHE A 36 -1.52 3.91 9.16
CA PHE A 36 -1.02 4.44 7.89
C PHE A 36 0.46 4.81 7.98
N TRP A 37 0.91 5.39 9.09
CA TRP A 37 2.34 5.63 9.33
C TRP A 37 3.15 4.34 9.30
N LEU A 38 2.69 3.30 9.99
CA LEU A 38 3.36 2.00 9.99
C LEU A 38 3.43 1.42 8.58
N VAL A 39 2.32 1.43 7.84
CA VAL A 39 2.25 0.93 6.46
C VAL A 39 3.19 1.71 5.55
N ALA A 40 3.20 3.04 5.65
CA ALA A 40 4.01 3.92 4.82
C ALA A 40 5.50 3.67 5.06
N VAL A 41 5.95 3.69 6.33
CA VAL A 41 7.36 3.51 6.69
C VAL A 41 7.84 2.10 6.38
N ILE A 42 7.12 1.06 6.81
CA ILE A 42 7.52 -0.33 6.59
C ILE A 42 7.53 -0.63 5.09
N GLY A 43 6.51 -0.20 4.35
CA GLY A 43 6.44 -0.40 2.90
C GLY A 43 7.57 0.32 2.16
N LEU A 44 7.87 1.56 2.54
CA LEU A 44 8.97 2.31 1.93
C LEU A 44 10.32 1.63 2.21
N LEU A 45 10.57 1.19 3.45
CA LEU A 45 11.80 0.47 3.81
C LEU A 45 11.91 -0.86 3.06
N ALA A 46 10.81 -1.62 2.94
CA ALA A 46 10.79 -2.89 2.25
C ALA A 46 11.19 -2.79 0.77
N HIS A 47 10.85 -1.68 0.12
CA HIS A 47 11.18 -1.44 -1.29
C HIS A 47 12.48 -0.64 -1.50
N SER A 48 13.00 0.03 -0.47
CA SER A 48 14.21 0.85 -0.56
C SER A 48 15.47 0.15 -0.06
N LEU A 49 15.36 -0.74 0.94
CA LEU A 49 16.51 -1.45 1.50
C LEU A 49 16.92 -2.62 0.60
N PRO A 50 18.18 -2.69 0.11
CA PRO A 50 18.61 -3.69 -0.86
C PRO A 50 18.39 -5.14 -0.41
N ASP A 51 18.71 -5.46 0.84
CA ASP A 51 18.61 -6.83 1.36
C ASP A 51 17.16 -7.27 1.53
N VAL A 52 16.29 -6.34 1.99
CA VAL A 52 14.86 -6.61 2.11
C VAL A 52 14.22 -6.73 0.73
N LYS A 53 14.55 -5.82 -0.20
CA LYS A 53 14.08 -5.86 -1.58
C LYS A 53 14.46 -7.18 -2.26
N LYS A 54 15.70 -7.66 -2.07
CA LYS A 54 16.13 -8.99 -2.58
C LYS A 54 15.33 -10.13 -1.98
N LYS A 55 15.03 -10.10 -0.68
CA LYS A 55 14.21 -11.12 -0.03
C LYS A 55 12.79 -11.14 -0.61
N VAL A 56 12.15 -9.98 -0.70
CA VAL A 56 10.80 -9.83 -1.28
C VAL A 56 10.77 -10.26 -2.76
N ALA A 57 11.84 -9.98 -3.51
CA ALA A 57 11.96 -10.39 -4.91
C ALA A 57 12.04 -11.91 -5.10
N LYS A 58 12.62 -12.66 -4.15
CA LYS A 58 12.71 -14.13 -4.23
C LYS A 58 11.35 -14.80 -4.15
N ASP A 59 10.46 -14.25 -3.32
CA ASP A 59 9.11 -14.79 -3.11
C ASP A 59 8.10 -14.19 -4.10
N TYR A 60 8.55 -13.33 -5.02
CA TYR A 60 7.69 -12.67 -5.99
C TYR A 60 7.19 -13.67 -7.04
N THR A 61 5.89 -13.61 -7.28
CA THR A 61 5.20 -14.37 -8.33
C THR A 61 4.36 -13.41 -9.16
N HIS A 62 4.15 -13.76 -10.44
CA HIS A 62 3.45 -12.92 -11.40
C HIS A 62 2.17 -12.31 -10.80
N CYS A 63 2.01 -11.01 -11.06
CA CYS A 63 0.93 -10.18 -10.59
C CYS A 63 0.03 -9.79 -11.78
N PRO A 64 -1.22 -10.28 -11.84
CA PRO A 64 -2.15 -9.91 -12.89
C PRO A 64 -2.37 -8.41 -12.95
N LEU A 65 -2.50 -7.88 -14.16
CA LEU A 65 -2.67 -6.44 -14.39
C LEU A 65 -3.87 -5.85 -13.63
N LEU A 66 -4.99 -6.58 -13.60
CA LEU A 66 -6.18 -6.17 -12.86
C LEU A 66 -5.91 -5.99 -11.36
N TRP A 67 -5.12 -6.89 -10.77
CA TRP A 67 -4.75 -6.77 -9.37
C TRP A 67 -3.87 -5.56 -9.12
N ARG A 68 -2.89 -5.32 -10.01
CA ARG A 68 -2.00 -4.16 -9.91
C ARG A 68 -2.76 -2.83 -10.04
N ALA A 69 -3.78 -2.78 -10.90
CA ALA A 69 -4.64 -1.61 -11.04
C ALA A 69 -5.49 -1.37 -9.78
N TYR A 70 -6.14 -2.42 -9.26
CA TYR A 70 -6.88 -2.35 -7.99
C TYR A 70 -5.99 -1.83 -6.85
N ASP A 71 -4.83 -2.44 -6.69
CA ASP A 71 -3.87 -2.14 -5.62
C ASP A 71 -3.34 -0.70 -5.69
N LEU A 72 -3.12 -0.17 -6.91
CA LEU A 72 -2.75 1.22 -7.09
C LEU A 72 -3.91 2.18 -6.76
N ILE A 73 -5.13 1.86 -7.17
CA ILE A 73 -6.31 2.69 -6.92
C ILE A 73 -6.62 2.76 -5.42
N SER A 74 -6.56 1.63 -4.71
CA SER A 74 -6.79 1.61 -3.26
C SER A 74 -5.71 2.39 -2.51
N ASP A 75 -4.44 2.21 -2.89
CA ASP A 75 -3.32 2.98 -2.35
C ASP A 75 -3.51 4.50 -2.55
N ILE A 76 -3.97 4.96 -3.73
CA ILE A 76 -4.27 6.37 -4.02
C ILE A 76 -5.45 6.89 -3.18
N ALA A 77 -6.49 6.07 -2.97
CA ALA A 77 -7.63 6.46 -2.15
C ALA A 77 -7.20 6.78 -0.71
N PHE A 78 -6.29 6.00 -0.12
CA PHE A 78 -5.76 6.27 1.22
C PHE A 78 -4.84 7.50 1.28
N VAL A 79 -4.12 7.81 0.20
CA VAL A 79 -3.38 9.08 0.09
C VAL A 79 -4.35 10.25 0.09
N ALA A 80 -5.41 10.20 -0.72
CA ALA A 80 -6.42 11.25 -0.78
C ALA A 80 -7.13 11.44 0.56
N ALA A 81 -7.46 10.35 1.26
CA ALA A 81 -8.02 10.39 2.60
C ALA A 81 -7.06 11.06 3.61
N SER A 82 -5.75 10.76 3.52
CA SER A 82 -4.74 11.39 4.37
C SER A 82 -4.62 12.89 4.13
N VAL A 83 -4.68 13.32 2.85
CA VAL A 83 -4.69 14.75 2.50
C VAL A 83 -5.94 15.45 3.05
N TRP A 84 -7.10 14.81 2.92
CA TRP A 84 -8.37 15.37 3.42
C TRP A 84 -8.40 15.53 4.95
N LEU A 85 -7.65 14.71 5.68
CA LEU A 85 -7.48 14.82 7.14
C LEU A 85 -6.32 15.72 7.57
N ASP A 86 -5.76 16.52 6.65
CA ASP A 86 -4.61 17.40 6.88
C ASP A 86 -3.31 16.66 7.29
N TRP A 87 -3.18 15.37 6.95
CA TRP A 87 -1.99 14.56 7.22
C TRP A 87 -0.97 14.63 6.08
N GLY A 88 -0.62 15.84 5.66
CA GLY A 88 0.19 16.07 4.44
C GLY A 88 1.54 15.33 4.42
N ILE A 89 2.26 15.29 5.55
CA ILE A 89 3.55 14.58 5.63
C ILE A 89 3.34 13.06 5.44
N LEU A 90 2.33 12.50 6.10
CA LEU A 90 1.98 11.08 5.94
C LEU A 90 1.60 10.78 4.48
N ALA A 91 0.79 11.64 3.85
CA ALA A 91 0.42 11.49 2.45
C ALA A 91 1.65 11.45 1.52
N ALA A 92 2.66 12.30 1.76
CA ALA A 92 3.92 12.28 1.02
C ALA A 92 4.68 10.96 1.22
N PHE A 93 4.75 10.44 2.45
CA PHE A 93 5.36 9.14 2.73
C PHE A 93 4.62 7.99 2.05
N MET A 94 3.29 8.02 2.04
CA MET A 94 2.47 7.04 1.33
C MET A 94 2.73 7.10 -0.19
N LEU A 95 2.82 8.29 -0.78
CA LEU A 95 3.17 8.45 -2.20
C LEU A 95 4.56 7.90 -2.52
N MET A 96 5.55 8.14 -1.67
CA MET A 96 6.90 7.58 -1.83
C MET A 96 6.86 6.04 -1.78
N ARG A 97 6.15 5.46 -0.81
CA ARG A 97 5.93 4.01 -0.72
C ARG A 97 5.30 3.46 -2.01
N ILE A 98 4.21 4.06 -2.48
CA ILE A 98 3.47 3.60 -3.66
C ILE A 98 4.38 3.63 -4.89
N SER A 99 5.13 4.72 -5.06
CA SER A 99 6.08 4.88 -6.17
C SER A 99 7.15 3.79 -6.13
N ALA A 100 7.77 3.54 -4.98
CA ALA A 100 8.78 2.50 -4.81
C ALA A 100 8.22 1.10 -5.09
N LYS A 101 7.00 0.82 -4.62
CA LYS A 101 6.27 -0.44 -4.88
C LYS A 101 5.97 -0.64 -6.37
N GLN A 102 5.55 0.40 -7.08
CA GLN A 102 5.26 0.31 -8.52
C GLN A 102 6.53 0.10 -9.36
N VAL A 103 7.63 0.75 -9.01
CA VAL A 103 8.95 0.49 -9.61
C VAL A 103 9.36 -0.97 -9.38
N PHE A 104 9.23 -1.46 -8.15
CA PHE A 104 9.53 -2.85 -7.81
C PHE A 104 8.70 -3.84 -8.66
N TYR A 105 7.38 -3.65 -8.77
CA TYR A 105 6.55 -4.50 -9.63
C TYR A 105 6.95 -4.45 -11.10
N HIS A 106 7.30 -3.28 -11.62
CA HIS A 106 7.77 -3.18 -13.00
C HIS A 106 9.06 -3.98 -13.22
N GLU A 107 10.04 -3.84 -12.33
CA GLU A 107 11.30 -4.58 -12.40
C GLU A 107 11.09 -6.10 -12.32
N GLN A 108 10.24 -6.58 -11.39
CA GLN A 108 10.03 -8.03 -11.23
C GLN A 108 9.26 -8.64 -12.39
N GLU A 109 8.22 -7.97 -12.90
CA GLU A 109 7.49 -8.43 -14.08
C GLU A 109 8.38 -8.48 -15.32
N LYS A 110 9.27 -7.49 -15.49
CA LYS A 110 10.27 -7.51 -16.57
C LYS A 110 11.21 -8.71 -16.43
N ARG A 111 11.77 -8.96 -15.24
CA ARG A 111 12.63 -10.12 -14.97
C ARG A 111 11.94 -11.44 -15.28
N LEU A 112 10.69 -11.62 -14.83
CA LEU A 112 9.94 -12.85 -15.08
C LEU A 112 9.69 -13.10 -16.57
N LYS A 113 9.41 -12.05 -17.35
CA LYS A 113 9.26 -12.15 -18.80
C LYS A 113 10.57 -12.55 -19.49
N GLU A 114 11.70 -11.99 -19.07
CA GLU A 114 13.02 -12.31 -19.63
C GLU A 114 13.47 -13.74 -19.32
N HIS A 115 13.03 -14.34 -18.20
CA HIS A 115 13.39 -15.72 -17.84
C HIS A 115 12.41 -16.76 -18.40
N ALA A 116 11.28 -16.33 -18.95
CA ALA A 116 10.28 -17.19 -19.59
C ALA A 116 10.45 -17.28 -21.13
N ALA A 117 11.32 -16.43 -21.70
CA ALA A 117 11.70 -16.40 -23.12
C ALA A 117 13.00 -17.17 -23.34
#